data_AF-A0A957GQZ2-F1
#
_entry.id   AF-A0A957GQZ2-F1
#
_cell.length_a   1.000
_cell.length_b   1.000
_cell.length_c   1.000
_cell.angle_alpha   90.00
_cell.angle_beta   90.00
_cell.angle_gamma   90.00
#
_symmetry.space_group_name_H-M   'P 1'
#
loop_
_entity.id
_entity.type
_entity.pdbx_description
1 polymer ?
#
loop_
_entity_poly.entity_id
_entity_poly.type
_entity_poly.pdbx_seq_one_letter_code
_entity_poly.pdbx_strand_id
1 'polypeptide(L)'
;MKNQTIRTITIISDLILINLAFAFAYLVRYRWQWFYPIQFDEPYSDYLGQQAILTLLLILTFSQNRVWQRRRGETWIDEMARIVWATAAGIALMMAVTF
;
A
#
# COMPACT_ATOMS: atom_id res chain seq x y z
N MET A 1 -13.41 -25.07 1.90
CA MET A 1 -12.77 -24.32 3.02
C MET A 1 -11.35 -23.79 2.70
N LYS A 2 -10.65 -24.27 1.65
CA LYS A 2 -9.25 -23.88 1.35
C LYS A 2 -9.03 -22.45 0.82
N ASN A 3 -9.99 -21.87 0.09
CA ASN A 3 -9.79 -20.59 -0.59
C ASN A 3 -9.88 -19.36 0.34
N GLN A 4 -10.62 -19.46 1.45
CA GLN A 4 -10.78 -18.32 2.36
C GLN A 4 -9.52 -18.08 3.19
N THR A 5 -8.85 -19.14 3.64
CA THR A 5 -7.60 -19.04 4.40
C THR A 5 -6.49 -18.38 3.57
N ILE A 6 -6.34 -18.76 2.30
CA ILE A 6 -5.37 -18.14 1.39
C ILE A 6 -5.67 -16.65 1.23
N ARG A 7 -6.95 -16.29 1.03
CA ARG A 7 -7.37 -14.89 0.91
C ARG A 7 -7.00 -14.08 2.16
N THR A 8 -7.27 -14.61 3.34
CA THR A 8 -6.96 -13.93 4.61
C THR A 8 -5.45 -13.79 4.81
N ILE A 9 -4.67 -14.81 4.48
CA ILE A 9 -3.20 -14.74 4.55
C ILE A 9 -2.66 -13.66 3.61
N THR A 10 -3.18 -13.58 2.37
CA THR A 10 -2.76 -12.53 1.43
C THR A 10 -3.11 -11.14 1.95
N ILE A 11 -4.31 -10.93 2.52
CA ILE A 11 -4.69 -9.65 3.11
C ILE A 11 -3.77 -9.25 4.25
N ILE A 12 -3.45 -10.19 5.17
CA ILE A 12 -2.54 -9.93 6.29
C ILE A 12 -1.13 -9.63 5.78
N SER A 13 -0.65 -10.39 4.79
CA SER A 13 0.64 -10.17 4.16
C SER A 13 0.72 -8.79 3.53
N ASP A 14 -0.30 -8.38 2.76
CA ASP A 14 -0.35 -7.06 2.13
C ASP A 14 -0.37 -5.95 3.18
N LEU A 15 -1.12 -6.11 4.28
CA LEU A 15 -1.13 -5.16 5.38
C LEU A 15 0.26 -4.97 5.99
N ILE A 16 0.97 -6.06 6.25
CA ILE A 16 2.34 -6.02 6.78
C ILE A 16 3.28 -5.35 5.77
N LEU A 17 3.19 -5.73 4.49
CA LEU A 17 4.05 -5.20 3.44
C LEU A 17 3.85 -3.71 3.19
N ILE A 18 2.60 -3.21 3.21
CA ILE A 18 2.31 -1.78 3.07
C ILE A 18 2.96 -0.99 4.21
N ASN A 19 2.82 -1.46 5.44
CA ASN A 19 3.40 -0.80 6.61
C ASN A 19 4.94 -0.85 6.58
N LEU A 20 5.52 -1.99 6.19
CA LEU A 20 6.98 -2.11 6.02
C LEU A 20 7.50 -1.23 4.88
N ALA A 21 6.78 -1.13 3.76
CA ALA A 21 7.15 -0.27 2.65
C ALA A 21 7.14 1.21 3.05
N PHE A 22 6.16 1.64 3.85
CA PHE A 22 6.12 3.01 4.38
C PHE A 22 7.28 3.29 5.33
N ALA A 23 7.56 2.38 6.28
CA ALA A 23 8.70 2.50 7.19
C ALA A 23 10.03 2.52 6.43
N PHE A 24 10.15 1.69 5.38
CA PHE A 24 11.32 1.66 4.52
C PHE A 24 11.47 2.97 3.73
N ALA A 25 10.37 3.53 3.22
CA ALA A 25 10.39 4.83 2.55
C ALA A 25 10.87 5.94 3.50
N TYR A 26 10.45 5.91 4.77
CA TYR A 26 10.97 6.82 5.79
C TYR A 26 12.49 6.63 6.00
N LEU A 27 12.98 5.40 6.13
CA LEU A 27 14.41 5.14 6.28
C LEU A 27 15.22 5.61 5.07
N VAL A 28 14.75 5.30 3.86
CA VAL A 28 15.35 5.74 2.60
C VAL A 28 15.43 7.28 2.55
N ARG A 29 14.36 7.95 2.96
CA ARG A 29 14.29 9.41 2.96
C ARG A 29 15.21 10.01 4.03
N TYR A 30 15.02 9.65 5.30
CA TYR A 30 15.68 10.31 6.45
C TYR A 30 17.07 9.78 6.78
N ARG A 31 17.31 8.47 6.63
CA ARG A 31 18.60 7.87 6.97
C ARG A 31 19.55 7.79 5.78
N TRP A 32 19.04 7.41 4.62
CA TRP A 32 19.87 7.31 3.42
C TRP A 32 19.89 8.59 2.59
N GLN A 33 19.02 9.56 2.90
CA GLN A 33 18.98 10.88 2.27
C GLN A 33 18.96 10.80 0.74
N TRP A 34 18.23 9.80 0.21
CA TRP A 34 18.20 9.57 -1.23
C TRP A 34 17.62 10.81 -1.94
N PHE A 35 18.30 11.24 -3.01
CA PHE A 35 17.97 12.35 -3.93
C PHE A 35 18.11 13.77 -3.38
N TYR A 36 17.89 14.03 -2.09
CA TYR A 36 18.03 15.37 -1.53
C TYR A 36 18.39 15.35 -0.03
N PRO A 37 19.43 16.10 0.40
CA PRO A 37 19.82 16.16 1.80
C PRO A 37 18.73 16.80 2.65
N ILE A 38 18.53 16.27 3.85
CA ILE A 38 17.49 16.74 4.77
C ILE A 38 18.09 17.73 5.75
N GLN A 39 17.43 18.87 5.91
CA GLN A 39 17.83 19.89 6.88
C GLN A 39 17.08 19.79 8.22
N PHE A 40 15.95 19.09 8.25
CA PHE A 40 15.12 18.91 9.44
C PHE A 40 14.72 17.43 9.61
N ASP A 41 15.15 16.82 10.70
CA ASP A 41 14.74 15.46 11.07
C ASP A 41 13.35 15.51 11.70
N GLU A 42 12.38 14.96 11.00
CA GLU A 42 11.00 14.87 11.45
C GLU A 42 10.73 13.46 12.01
N PRO A 43 10.17 13.35 13.23
CA PRO A 43 10.00 12.05 13.86
C PRO A 43 8.93 11.22 13.13
N TYR A 44 9.14 9.91 13.07
CA TYR A 44 8.21 8.97 12.44
C TYR A 44 6.77 9.05 13.00
N SER A 45 6.61 9.48 14.25
CA SER A 45 5.32 9.66 14.92
C SER A 45 4.36 10.56 14.15
N ASP A 46 4.90 11.58 13.47
CA ASP A 46 4.10 12.60 12.81
C ASP A 46 3.47 12.05 11.52
N TYR A 47 4.07 10.99 10.98
CA TYR A 47 3.60 10.27 9.80
C TYR A 47 2.59 9.16 10.11
N LEU A 48 2.36 8.82 11.39
CA LEU A 48 1.46 7.71 11.76
C LEU A 48 0.02 7.93 11.26
N GLY A 49 -0.46 9.18 11.29
CA GLY A 49 -1.79 9.51 10.77
C GLY A 49 -1.89 9.27 9.27
N GLN A 50 -0.90 9.74 8.51
CA GLN A 50 -0.84 9.55 7.06
C GLN A 50 -0.65 8.08 6.68
N GLN A 51 0.17 7.34 7.43
CA GLN A 51 0.35 5.89 7.26
C GLN A 51 -0.97 5.14 7.46
N ALA A 52 -1.73 5.49 8.51
CA ALA A 52 -3.01 4.87 8.79
C ALA A 52 -4.03 5.15 7.67
N ILE A 53 -4.10 6.39 7.20
CA ILE A 53 -4.98 6.78 6.09
C ILE A 53 -4.59 6.04 4.81
N LEU A 54 -3.31 6.03 4.44
CA LEU A 54 -2.81 5.33 3.25
C LEU A 54 -3.15 3.83 3.31
N THR A 55 -2.90 3.20 4.47
CA THR A 55 -3.20 1.79 4.69
C THR A 55 -4.69 1.51 4.51
N LEU A 56 -5.55 2.36 5.09
CA LEU A 56 -7.00 2.22 4.98
C LEU A 56 -7.48 2.41 3.54
N LEU A 57 -6.97 3.42 2.84
CA LEU A 57 -7.31 3.68 1.43
C LEU A 57 -6.89 2.53 0.52
N LEU A 58 -5.68 1.99 0.68
CA LEU A 58 -5.22 0.85 -0.12
C LEU A 58 -6.03 -0.42 0.15
N ILE A 59 -6.41 -0.68 1.41
CA ILE A 59 -7.31 -1.81 1.72
C ILE A 59 -8.66 -1.64 1.03
N LEU A 60 -9.23 -0.43 1.07
CA LEU A 60 -10.49 -0.12 0.42
C LEU A 60 -10.40 -0.30 -1.09
N THR A 61 -9.38 0.24 -1.75
CA THR A 61 -9.24 0.12 -3.21
C THR A 61 -8.96 -1.31 -3.63
N PHE A 62 -8.17 -2.07 -2.88
CA PHE A 62 -7.92 -3.50 -3.16
C PHE A 62 -9.17 -4.34 -2.96
N SER A 63 -9.99 -4.00 -1.96
CA SER A 63 -11.30 -4.62 -1.72
C SER A 63 -12.27 -4.35 -2.87
N GLN A 64 -12.41 -3.09 -3.29
CA GLN A 64 -13.29 -2.67 -4.39
C GLN A 64 -12.90 -3.31 -5.71
N ASN A 65 -11.60 -3.33 -6.02
CA ASN A 65 -11.08 -3.98 -7.23
C ASN A 65 -11.03 -5.50 -7.13
N ARG A 66 -11.39 -6.08 -5.97
CA ARG A 66 -11.39 -7.52 -5.71
C ARG A 66 -10.04 -8.16 -6.03
N VAL A 67 -8.95 -7.49 -5.66
CA VAL A 67 -7.57 -7.96 -5.86
C VAL A 67 -7.37 -9.33 -5.22
N TRP A 68 -7.94 -9.54 -4.02
CA TRP A 68 -7.83 -10.82 -3.31
C TRP A 68 -8.79 -11.91 -3.80
N GLN A 69 -9.60 -11.66 -4.83
CA GLN A 69 -10.45 -12.68 -5.44
C GLN A 69 -9.82 -13.17 -6.74
N ARG A 70 -9.20 -14.34 -6.67
CA ARG A 70 -8.66 -15.03 -7.84
C ARG A 70 -9.78 -15.43 -8.78
N ARG A 71 -9.87 -14.83 -9.98
CA ARG A 71 -10.78 -15.26 -11.04
C ARG A 71 -10.14 -16.40 -11.83
N ARG A 72 -10.89 -17.47 -12.07
CA ARG A 72 -10.42 -18.59 -12.90
C ARG A 72 -10.36 -18.13 -14.37
N GLY A 73 -9.20 -18.31 -15.02
CA GLY A 73 -8.99 -17.94 -16.43
C GLY A 73 -8.41 -16.53 -16.64
N GLU A 74 -8.08 -15.81 -15.58
CA GLU A 74 -7.43 -14.50 -15.68
C GLU A 74 -5.93 -14.66 -15.98
N THR A 75 -5.40 -13.86 -16.90
CA THR A 75 -3.97 -13.87 -17.20
C THR A 75 -3.19 -13.14 -16.12
N TRP A 76 -1.90 -13.47 -15.96
CA TRP A 76 -1.04 -12.80 -14.97
C TRP A 76 -0.92 -11.28 -15.22
N ILE A 77 -1.00 -10.87 -16.49
CA ILE A 77 -0.97 -9.45 -16.90
C ILE A 77 -2.22 -8.73 -16.41
N ASP A 78 -3.40 -9.34 -16.52
CA ASP A 78 -4.66 -8.76 -16.03
C ASP A 78 -4.64 -8.58 -14.51
N GLU A 79 -4.08 -9.56 -13.79
CA GLU A 79 -3.91 -9.50 -12.34
C GLU A 79 -2.96 -8.36 -11.94
N MET A 80 -1.80 -8.23 -12.61
CA MET A 80 -0.86 -7.14 -12.40
C MET A 80 -1.48 -5.77 -12.71
N ALA A 81 -2.16 -5.64 -13.85
CA ALA A 81 -2.81 -4.39 -14.23
C ALA A 81 -3.85 -3.96 -13.20
N ARG A 82 -4.66 -4.89 -12.68
CA ARG A 82 -5.64 -4.63 -11.63
C ARG A 82 -4.98 -4.13 -10.34
N ILE A 83 -3.88 -4.76 -9.91
CA ILE A 83 -3.12 -4.34 -8.72
C ILE A 83 -2.56 -2.92 -8.92
N VAL A 84 -1.96 -2.66 -10.07
CA VAL A 84 -1.40 -1.33 -10.41
C VAL A 84 -2.49 -0.27 -10.40
N TRP A 85 -3.63 -0.52 -11.05
CA TRP A 85 -4.77 0.40 -11.05
C TRP A 85 -5.33 0.65 -9.65
N ALA A 86 -5.49 -0.39 -8.84
CA ALA A 86 -6.00 -0.26 -7.48
C ALA A 86 -5.02 0.52 -6.57
N THR A 87 -3.72 0.33 -6.76
CA THR A 87 -2.67 1.05 -6.04
C THR A 87 -2.62 2.51 -6.46
N ALA A 88 -2.63 2.78 -7.77
CA ALA A 88 -2.66 4.14 -8.32
C ALA A 88 -3.89 4.91 -7.84
N ALA A 89 -5.07 4.28 -7.85
CA ALA A 89 -6.29 4.88 -7.30
C ALA A 89 -6.16 5.18 -5.81
N GLY A 90 -5.58 4.27 -5.01
CA GLY A 90 -5.38 4.48 -3.57
C GLY A 90 -4.42 5.63 -3.28
N ILE A 91 -3.34 5.76 -4.03
CA ILE A 91 -2.39 6.87 -3.93
C ILE A 91 -3.05 8.19 -4.38
N ALA A 92 -3.79 8.18 -5.49
CA ALA A 92 -4.50 9.37 -5.96
C ALA A 92 -5.54 9.86 -4.94
N LEU A 93 -6.25 8.94 -4.28
CA LEU A 93 -7.14 9.26 -3.17
C LEU A 93 -6.40 9.86 -1.98
N MET A 94 -5.22 9.31 -1.63
CA MET A 94 -4.39 9.87 -0.57
C MET A 94 -4.03 11.32 -0.89
N MET A 95 -3.57 11.59 -2.12
CA MET A 95 -3.28 12.96 -2.56
C MET A 95 -4.50 13.87 -2.42
N ALA A 96 -5.68 13.43 -2.88
CA ALA A 96 -6.90 14.21 -2.78
C ALA A 96 -7.38 14.50 -1.34
N VAL A 97 -6.98 13.69 -0.37
CA VAL A 97 -7.32 13.88 1.06
C VAL A 97 -6.30 14.79 1.76
N THR A 98 -5.04 14.78 1.31
CA THR A 98 -3.95 15.53 1.95
C THR A 98 -3.68 16.90 1.37
N PHE A 99 -4.08 17.16 0.11
CA PHE A 99 -3.92 18.43 -0.60
C PHE A 99 -5.26 19.18 -0.69
#